data_AF-A0A1B6ERZ2-F1
#
_entry.id   AF-A0A1B6ERZ2-F1
#
_cell.length_a   1.000
_cell.length_b   1.000
_cell.length_c   1.000
_cell.angle_alpha   90.00
_cell.angle_beta   90.00
_cell.angle_gamma   90.00
#
_symmetry.space_group_name_H-M   'P 1'
#
loop_
_entity.id
_entity.type
_entity.pdbx_description
1 polymer ?
#
loop_
_entity_poly.entity_id
_entity_poly.type
_entity_poly.pdbx_seq_one_letter_code
_entity_poly.pdbx_strand_id
1 'polypeptide(L)'
;MDTVKRDILNNNRELIISDLHGDVFVSLQDKGVLTKEEYNSLISLDPQEKKNELLLNILFDKNDGLEQLIDSLKEWYPWVEFELKESLKNVSSKKASWVEAVAENL
;
A
#
# COMPACT_ATOMS: atom_id res chain seq x y z
N MET A 1 -9.74 0.06 6.22
CA MET A 1 -8.48 -0.68 6.42
C MET A 1 -8.22 -0.89 7.91
N ASP A 2 -7.61 -2.01 8.32
CA ASP A 2 -7.14 -2.19 9.71
C ASP A 2 -5.86 -1.38 10.01
N THR A 3 -5.51 -1.26 11.29
CA THR A 3 -4.36 -0.47 11.76
C THR A 3 -3.03 -1.03 11.28
N VAL A 4 -2.86 -2.35 11.23
CA VAL A 4 -1.62 -2.99 10.80
C VAL A 4 -1.31 -2.65 9.34
N LYS A 5 -2.30 -2.75 8.45
CA LYS A 5 -2.12 -2.42 7.03
C LYS A 5 -1.84 -0.93 6.83
N ARG A 6 -2.48 -0.06 7.61
CA ARG A 6 -2.18 1.38 7.61
C ARG A 6 -0.75 1.66 8.06
N ASP A 7 -0.28 0.98 9.09
CA ASP A 7 1.09 1.13 9.58
C ASP A 7 2.11 0.66 8.54
N ILE A 8 1.85 -0.43 7.81
CA ILE A 8 2.71 -0.90 6.72
C ILE A 8 2.84 0.18 5.63
N LEU A 9 1.73 0.74 5.16
CA LEU A 9 1.72 1.80 4.16
C LEU A 9 2.41 3.08 4.66
N ASN A 10 2.22 3.45 5.94
CA ASN A 10 2.89 4.60 6.54
C ASN A 10 4.41 4.41 6.66
N ASN A 11 4.86 3.22 7.09
CA ASN A 11 6.29 2.92 7.22
C ASN A 11 7.01 2.89 5.86
N ASN A 12 6.28 2.61 4.78
CA ASN A 12 6.80 2.60 3.41
C ASN A 12 6.38 3.86 2.62
N ARG A 13 5.91 4.91 3.30
CA ARG A 13 5.35 6.10 2.65
C ARG A 13 6.34 6.81 1.74
N GLU A 14 7.58 7.00 2.20
CA GLU A 14 8.62 7.69 1.42
C GLU A 14 8.88 6.98 0.11
N LEU A 15 9.10 5.65 0.18
CA LEU A 15 9.25 4.75 -0.96
C LEU A 15 8.08 4.86 -1.95
N ILE A 16 6.84 4.83 -1.45
CA ILE A 16 5.64 4.92 -2.30
C ILE A 16 5.54 6.31 -2.95
N ILE A 17 5.93 7.37 -2.25
CA ILE A 17 5.86 8.74 -2.78
C ILE A 17 6.93 9.00 -3.83
N SER A 18 8.14 8.45 -3.68
CA SER A 18 9.25 8.68 -4.61
C SER A 18 9.10 7.93 -5.94
N ASP A 19 8.55 6.72 -5.92
CA ASP A 19 8.78 5.78 -7.03
C ASP A 19 7.57 5.49 -7.91
N LEU A 20 6.35 5.70 -7.42
CA LEU A 20 5.17 5.37 -8.22
C LEU A 20 4.89 6.39 -9.32
N HIS A 21 4.54 5.90 -10.52
CA HIS A 21 4.15 6.69 -11.69
C HIS A 21 2.79 6.24 -12.26
N GLY A 22 2.40 6.83 -13.38
CA GLY A 22 1.07 6.72 -13.98
C GLY A 22 0.59 5.29 -14.27
N ASP A 23 1.48 4.34 -14.56
CA ASP A 23 1.11 2.95 -14.89
C ASP A 23 0.36 2.27 -13.73
N VAL A 24 0.74 2.57 -12.48
CA VAL A 24 0.05 2.04 -11.29
C VAL A 24 -1.35 2.63 -11.15
N PHE A 25 -1.54 3.90 -11.50
CA PHE A 25 -2.86 4.54 -11.38
C PHE A 25 -3.83 3.97 -12.40
N VAL A 26 -3.37 3.70 -13.62
CA VAL A 26 -4.16 3.05 -14.66
C VAL A 26 -4.53 1.63 -14.22
N SER A 27 -3.55 0.85 -13.73
CA SER A 27 -3.82 -0.51 -13.23
C SER A 27 -4.86 -0.54 -12.10
N LEU A 28 -4.76 0.40 -11.15
CA LEU A 28 -5.73 0.51 -10.06
C LEU A 28 -7.12 0.96 -10.54
N GLN A 29 -7.21 1.79 -11.58
CA GLN A 29 -8.49 2.16 -12.19
C GLN A 29 -9.11 0.97 -12.94
N ASP A 30 -8.33 0.26 -13.76
CA ASP A 30 -8.80 -0.87 -14.56
C ASP A 30 -9.31 -2.02 -13.68
N LYS A 31 -8.71 -2.20 -12.49
CA LYS A 31 -9.15 -3.15 -11.47
C LYS A 31 -10.34 -2.67 -10.65
N GLY A 32 -10.84 -1.45 -10.87
CA GLY A 32 -11.97 -0.86 -10.15
C GLY A 32 -11.62 -0.41 -8.72
N VAL A 33 -10.34 -0.34 -8.36
CA VAL A 33 -9.88 0.14 -7.06
C VAL A 33 -10.04 1.64 -6.97
N LEU A 34 -9.65 2.35 -8.04
CA LEU A 34 -9.92 3.78 -8.21
C LEU A 34 -11.23 3.96 -8.98
N THR A 35 -12.12 4.79 -8.45
CA THR A 35 -13.22 5.34 -9.23
C THR A 35 -12.67 6.26 -10.33
N LYS A 36 -13.50 6.53 -11.35
CA LYS A 36 -13.14 7.49 -12.40
C LYS A 36 -12.84 8.88 -11.83
N GLU A 37 -13.54 9.31 -10.79
CA GLU A 37 -13.34 10.61 -10.14
C GLU A 37 -12.02 10.65 -9.35
N GLU A 38 -11.72 9.61 -8.57
CA GLU A 38 -10.45 9.47 -7.85
C GLU A 38 -9.25 9.47 -8.82
N TYR A 39 -9.36 8.70 -9.92
CA TYR A 39 -8.33 8.68 -10.96
C TYR A 39 -8.12 10.05 -11.62
N ASN A 40 -9.22 10.71 -12.02
CA ASN A 40 -9.14 12.04 -12.62
C ASN A 40 -8.50 13.06 -11.67
N SER A 41 -8.82 12.97 -10.38
CA SER A 41 -8.21 13.81 -9.34
C SER A 41 -6.70 13.58 -9.26
N LEU A 42 -6.24 12.33 -9.28
CA LEU A 42 -4.82 11.98 -9.29
C LEU A 42 -4.08 12.53 -10.51
N ILE A 43 -4.57 12.29 -11.72
CA ILE A 43 -3.86 12.70 -12.95
C ILE A 43 -3.86 14.22 -13.16
N SER A 44 -4.77 14.95 -12.50
CA SER A 44 -4.88 16.41 -12.57
C SER A 44 -3.85 17.15 -11.70
N LEU A 45 -3.22 16.46 -10.74
CA LEU A 45 -2.23 17.05 -9.84
C LEU A 45 -0.85 17.13 -10.50
N ASP A 46 -0.01 18.04 -10.02
CA ASP A 46 1.42 18.13 -10.33
C ASP A 46 2.10 18.75 -9.09
N PRO A 47 3.23 18.24 -8.57
CA PRO A 47 4.13 17.20 -9.11
C PRO A 47 3.71 15.75 -8.80
N GLN A 48 4.46 14.76 -9.32
CA GLN A 48 4.19 13.32 -9.16
C GLN A 48 4.03 12.91 -7.69
N GLU A 49 4.82 13.50 -6.79
CA GLU A 49 4.76 13.24 -5.35
C GLU A 49 3.38 13.58 -4.79
N LYS A 50 2.73 14.65 -5.27
CA LYS A 50 1.37 15.01 -4.85
C LYS A 50 0.33 14.00 -5.32
N LYS A 51 0.54 13.38 -6.49
CA LYS A 51 -0.29 12.28 -6.96
C LYS A 51 -0.15 11.08 -6.02
N ASN A 52 1.07 10.71 -5.68
CA ASN A 52 1.34 9.55 -4.82
C ASN A 52 0.84 9.77 -3.39
N GLU A 53 0.95 10.99 -2.84
CA GLU A 53 0.35 11.37 -1.57
C GLU A 53 -1.18 11.21 -1.57
N LEU A 54 -1.85 11.70 -2.62
CA LEU A 54 -3.30 11.53 -2.75
C LEU A 54 -3.68 10.06 -2.90
N LEU A 55 -2.92 9.28 -3.67
CA LEU A 55 -3.16 7.86 -3.84
C LEU A 55 -3.12 7.14 -2.49
N LEU A 56 -2.10 7.41 -1.66
CA LEU A 56 -1.99 6.83 -0.32
C LEU A 56 -3.20 7.14 0.55
N ASN A 57 -3.68 8.38 0.53
CA ASN A 57 -4.88 8.77 1.29
C ASN A 57 -6.12 8.00 0.81
N ILE A 58 -6.31 7.89 -0.51
CA ILE A 58 -7.41 7.12 -1.12
C ILE A 58 -7.33 5.65 -0.68
N LEU A 59 -6.14 5.05 -0.69
CA LEU A 59 -5.95 3.65 -0.29
C LEU A 59 -6.23 3.43 1.20
N PHE A 60 -5.93 4.39 2.08
CA PHE A 60 -6.25 4.29 3.52
C PHE A 60 -7.74 4.17 3.82
N ASP A 61 -8.58 4.74 2.97
CA ASP A 61 -10.03 4.71 3.09
C ASP A 61 -10.64 3.42 2.54
N LYS A 62 -9.86 2.62 1.80
CA LYS A 62 -10.29 1.32 1.27
C LYS A 62 -9.93 0.18 2.23
N ASN A 63 -10.80 -0.83 2.36
CA ASN A 63 -10.56 -1.93 3.31
C ASN A 63 -9.42 -2.87 2.88
N ASP A 64 -9.23 -3.02 1.58
CA ASP A 64 -8.24 -3.84 0.89
C ASP A 64 -7.17 -3.01 0.16
N GLY A 65 -7.02 -1.72 0.50
CA GLY A 65 -6.13 -0.81 -0.22
C GLY A 65 -4.66 -1.24 -0.28
N LEU A 66 -4.13 -1.88 0.77
CA LEU A 66 -2.77 -2.42 0.78
C LEU A 66 -2.64 -3.58 -0.22
N GLU A 67 -3.57 -4.54 -0.18
CA GLU A 67 -3.57 -5.68 -1.08
C GLU A 67 -3.70 -5.26 -2.55
N GLN A 68 -4.60 -4.32 -2.82
CA GLN A 68 -4.81 -3.79 -4.17
C GLN A 68 -3.59 -3.05 -4.69
N LEU A 69 -2.89 -2.30 -3.83
CA LEU A 69 -1.62 -1.67 -4.19
C LEU A 69 -0.57 -2.73 -4.53
N ILE A 70 -0.32 -3.69 -3.63
CA ILE A 70 0.64 -4.79 -3.85
C ILE A 70 0.35 -5.51 -5.17
N ASP A 71 -0.91 -5.83 -5.45
CA ASP A 71 -1.29 -6.53 -6.67
C ASP A 71 -1.05 -5.69 -7.94
N SER A 72 -1.17 -4.37 -7.85
CA SER A 72 -0.96 -3.44 -8.97
C SER A 72 0.51 -3.09 -9.20
N LEU A 73 1.37 -3.31 -8.20
CA LEU A 73 2.81 -3.09 -8.29
C LEU A 73 3.57 -4.24 -8.96
N LYS A 74 3.01 -5.46 -8.98
CA LYS A 74 3.71 -6.69 -9.45
C LYS A 74 4.38 -6.55 -10.82
N GLU A 75 3.75 -5.85 -11.74
CA GLU A 75 4.22 -5.74 -13.13
C GLU A 75 5.24 -4.61 -13.31
N TRP A 76 5.05 -3.50 -12.60
CA TRP A 76 5.75 -2.23 -12.86
C TRP A 76 6.80 -1.89 -11.79
N TYR A 77 6.57 -2.32 -10.56
CA TYR A 77 7.36 -1.99 -9.37
C TYR A 77 7.57 -3.21 -8.47
N PRO A 78 8.15 -4.31 -8.99
CA PRO A 78 8.32 -5.56 -8.24
C PRO A 78 9.16 -5.38 -6.96
N TRP A 79 10.02 -4.37 -6.91
CA TRP A 79 10.83 -4.05 -5.73
C TRP A 79 10.02 -3.34 -4.64
N VAL A 80 9.13 -2.41 -4.98
CA VAL A 80 8.18 -1.82 -4.01
C VAL A 80 7.21 -2.88 -3.51
N GLU A 81 6.75 -3.76 -4.41
CA GLU A 81 5.92 -4.92 -4.06
C GLU A 81 6.62 -5.83 -3.04
N PHE A 82 7.90 -6.11 -3.26
CA PHE A 82 8.73 -6.90 -2.35
C PHE A 82 8.84 -6.25 -0.97
N GLU A 83 9.19 -4.96 -0.87
CA GLU A 83 9.32 -4.24 0.41
C GLU A 83 8.02 -4.24 1.22
N LEU A 84 6.87 -4.05 0.56
CA LEU A 84 5.56 -4.11 1.20
C LEU A 84 5.23 -5.51 1.71
N LYS A 85 5.58 -6.55 0.94
CA LYS A 85 5.41 -7.94 1.36
C LYS A 85 6.33 -8.32 2.53
N GLU A 86 7.57 -7.87 2.53
CA GLU A 86 8.50 -8.09 3.65
C GLU A 86 7.99 -7.38 4.92
N SER A 87 7.48 -6.15 4.79
CA SER A 87 6.82 -5.44 5.89
C SER A 87 5.65 -6.25 6.47
N LEU A 88 4.81 -6.83 5.61
CA LEU A 88 3.68 -7.67 6.02
C LEU A 88 4.13 -8.96 6.73
N LYS A 89 5.18 -9.63 6.24
CA LYS A 89 5.77 -10.81 6.89
C LYS A 89 6.36 -10.47 8.26
N ASN A 90 7.04 -9.33 8.37
CA ASN A 90 7.66 -8.88 9.62
C ASN A 90 6.63 -8.57 10.72
N VAL A 91 5.45 -8.05 10.37
CA VAL A 91 4.36 -7.90 11.35
C VAL A 91 3.80 -9.26 11.76
N SER A 92 3.65 -10.17 10.79
CA SER A 92 3.13 -11.52 11.05
C SER A 92 4.05 -12.34 11.96
N SER A 93 5.38 -12.27 11.74
CA SER A 93 6.38 -12.97 12.56
C SER A 93 6.46 -12.41 13.98
N LYS A 94 6.39 -11.08 14.14
CA LYS A 94 6.28 -10.46 15.48
C LYS A 94 5.03 -10.96 16.20
N LYS A 95 3.87 -10.92 15.54
CA LYS A 95 2.62 -11.40 16.17
C LYS A 95 2.70 -12.88 16.59
N ALA A 96 3.31 -13.74 15.78
CA ALA A 96 3.54 -15.15 16.13
C ALA A 96 4.44 -15.30 17.37
N SER A 97 5.57 -14.58 17.41
CA SER A 97 6.51 -14.60 18.53
C SER A 97 5.90 -14.15 19.86
N TRP A 98 5.02 -13.14 19.85
CA TRP A 98 4.31 -12.70 21.07
C TRP A 98 3.31 -13.75 21.58
N VAL A 99 2.63 -14.47 20.69
CA VAL A 99 1.68 -15.53 21.08
C VAL A 99 2.42 -16.72 21.69
N GLU A 100 3.57 -17.11 21.12
CA GLU A 100 4.43 -18.17 21.67
C GLU A 100 4.95 -17.80 23.07
N ALA A 101 5.45 -16.57 23.25
CA ALA A 101 5.96 -16.11 24.55
C ALA A 101 4.87 -16.03 25.65
N VAL A 102 3.61 -15.79 25.27
CA VAL A 102 2.47 -15.80 26.21
C VAL A 102 2.03 -17.23 26.52
N ALA A 103 2.05 -18.14 25.54
CA ALA A 103 1.68 -19.54 25.74
C ALA A 103 2.70 -20.30 26.61
N GLU A 104 3.98 -19.94 26.58
CA GLU A 104 5.03 -20.53 27.42
C GLU A 104 4.99 -20.02 28.88
N ASN A 105 4.26 -18.94 29.18
CA ASN A 105 4.16 -18.34 30.52
C ASN A 105 2.81 -18.61 31.23
N LEU A 106 1.99 -19.54 30.70
CA LEU A 106 0.72 -20.00 31.29
C LEU A 106 0.84 -21.45 31.77
#